data_AF-E6QM86-F1
#
_entry.id   AF-E6QM86-F1
#
_cell.length_a   1.000
_cell.length_b   1.000
_cell.length_c   1.000
_cell.angle_alpha   90.00
_cell.angle_beta   90.00
_cell.angle_gamma   90.00
#
_symmetry.space_group_name_H-M   'P 1'
#
loop_
_entity.id
_entity.type
_entity.pdbx_description
1 polymer ?
#
loop_
_entity_poly.entity_id
_entity_poly.type
_entity_poly.pdbx_seq_one_letter_code
_entity_poly.pdbx_strand_id
1 'polypeptide(L)'
;MAGRMAGLLFVAGLLGTAHAQYGGFFTGNKKDVPIDVSSYPANIQQGYKAFKYTCSECHTLDRALRTTQTPSTAEHWVHVMQAKPAADFNDRQAEQIINFINYYQSHLPKDKW
;
A
#
# COMPACT_ATOMS: atom_id res chain seq x y z
N MET A 1 53.42 30.27 47.38
CA MET A 1 53.96 28.96 46.97
C MET A 1 53.07 28.40 45.88
N ALA A 2 53.70 27.99 44.78
CA ALA A 2 53.07 27.46 43.59
C ALA A 2 52.47 26.06 43.82
N GLY A 3 51.47 25.70 43.01
CA GLY A 3 50.94 24.34 42.95
C GLY A 3 49.89 24.19 41.86
N ARG A 4 50.34 24.09 40.60
CA ARG A 4 49.50 23.70 39.45
C ARG A 4 49.28 22.19 39.53
N MET A 5 48.04 21.73 39.49
CA MET A 5 47.71 20.34 39.17
C MET A 5 46.77 20.37 37.97
N ALA A 6 47.37 20.16 36.81
CA ALA A 6 46.67 19.82 35.58
C ALA A 6 46.15 18.39 35.71
N GLY A 7 44.85 18.22 35.57
CA GLY A 7 44.18 16.93 35.71
C GLY A 7 43.18 16.70 34.60
N LEU A 8 43.66 15.99 33.57
CA LEU A 8 42.92 15.04 32.73
C LEU A 8 41.73 15.58 31.90
N LEU A 9 42.04 15.74 30.62
CA LEU A 9 41.10 15.70 29.49
C LEU A 9 40.30 14.38 29.53
N PHE A 10 39.02 14.45 29.90
CA PHE A 10 38.06 13.41 29.54
C PHE A 10 37.51 13.72 28.15
N VAL A 11 38.17 13.18 27.13
CA VAL A 11 37.54 12.94 25.84
C VAL A 11 36.75 11.64 25.98
N ALA A 12 35.46 11.78 26.28
CA ALA A 12 34.45 10.75 26.12
C ALA A 12 33.31 11.43 25.37
N GLY A 13 32.82 10.98 24.24
CA GLY A 13 33.02 9.78 23.45
C GLY A 13 31.95 9.90 22.39
N LEU A 14 32.34 9.82 21.13
CA LEU A 14 31.42 9.74 20.00
C LEU A 14 30.42 8.61 20.24
N LEU A 15 29.12 8.91 20.10
CA LEU A 15 28.11 8.12 19.40
C LEU A 15 26.74 8.75 19.71
N GLY A 16 26.52 9.96 19.20
CA GLY A 16 25.16 10.39 18.95
C GLY A 16 24.60 9.48 17.88
N THR A 17 23.89 8.41 18.25
CA THR A 17 23.00 7.74 17.31
C THR A 17 21.89 8.74 17.00
N ALA A 18 22.11 9.49 15.92
CA ALA A 18 21.03 10.09 15.18
C ALA A 18 20.11 8.93 14.79
N HIS A 19 19.07 8.68 15.58
CA HIS A 19 17.90 7.98 15.11
C HIS A 19 17.31 8.90 14.05
N ALA A 20 17.89 8.83 12.83
CA ALA A 20 17.27 9.36 11.64
C ALA A 20 15.87 8.77 11.65
N GLN A 21 14.91 9.64 11.93
CA GLN A 21 13.50 9.36 11.83
C GLN A 21 13.25 9.09 10.35
N TYR A 22 13.47 7.86 9.90
CA TYR A 22 12.90 7.35 8.65
C TYR A 22 11.42 7.06 8.86
N GLY A 23 10.71 7.99 9.50
CA GLY A 23 9.30 8.21 9.28
C GLY A 23 9.21 8.97 7.97
N GLY A 24 9.42 8.26 6.86
CA GLY A 24 8.96 8.75 5.57
C GLY A 24 7.46 8.97 5.73
N PHE A 25 7.04 10.22 5.85
CA PHE A 25 5.67 10.58 5.58
C PHE A 25 5.42 10.15 4.15
N PHE A 26 4.76 9.01 3.97
CA PHE A 26 3.99 8.80 2.76
C PHE A 26 3.04 9.99 2.72
N THR A 27 3.33 10.96 1.86
CA THR A 27 2.34 11.96 1.48
C THR A 27 1.30 11.19 0.66
N GLY A 28 0.48 10.42 1.36
CA GLY A 28 -0.63 9.63 0.84
C GLY A 28 -1.78 10.56 0.43
N ASN A 29 -1.47 11.56 -0.39
CA ASN A 29 -2.47 12.38 -1.04
C ASN A 29 -2.78 11.75 -2.40
N LYS A 30 -3.38 10.57 -2.37
CA LYS A 30 -4.34 10.17 -3.41
C LYS A 30 -5.55 9.66 -2.66
N LYS A 31 -6.42 10.62 -2.33
CA LYS A 31 -7.77 10.44 -1.78
C LYS A 31 -8.37 9.18 -2.40
N ASP A 32 -9.12 8.39 -1.63
CA ASP A 32 -10.00 7.34 -2.15
C ASP A 32 -10.70 7.87 -3.40
N VAL A 33 -10.14 7.60 -4.59
CA VAL A 33 -10.67 8.18 -5.82
C VAL A 33 -11.99 7.46 -5.99
N PRO A 34 -13.14 8.15 -5.90
CA PRO A 34 -14.42 7.50 -6.05
C PRO A 34 -14.43 6.92 -7.46
N ILE A 35 -14.42 5.59 -7.57
CA ILE A 35 -14.56 4.90 -8.85
C ILE A 35 -16.06 4.81 -9.12
N ASP A 36 -16.53 5.62 -10.07
CA ASP A 36 -17.89 5.48 -10.56
C ASP A 36 -17.97 4.25 -11.48
N VAL A 37 -18.68 3.23 -11.01
CA VAL A 37 -18.90 1.97 -11.74
C VAL A 37 -20.32 1.84 -12.26
N SER A 38 -21.14 2.90 -12.20
CA SER A 38 -22.56 2.85 -12.57
C SER A 38 -22.81 2.40 -14.01
N SER A 39 -21.85 2.66 -14.91
CA SER A 39 -21.88 2.25 -16.31
C SER A 39 -21.27 0.87 -16.60
N TYR A 40 -20.64 0.23 -15.60
CA TYR A 40 -19.95 -1.04 -15.80
C TYR A 40 -20.94 -2.21 -15.87
N PRO A 41 -20.57 -3.34 -16.51
CA PRO A 41 -21.38 -4.56 -16.46
C PRO A 41 -21.67 -5.00 -15.01
N ALA A 42 -22.83 -5.61 -14.77
CA ALA A 42 -23.29 -5.95 -13.42
C ALA A 42 -22.30 -6.85 -12.65
N ASN A 43 -21.65 -7.79 -13.32
CA ASN A 43 -20.62 -8.66 -12.72
C ASN A 43 -19.38 -7.86 -12.30
N ILE A 44 -19.01 -6.82 -13.05
CA ILE A 44 -17.90 -5.92 -12.72
C ILE A 44 -18.27 -5.03 -11.54
N GLN A 45 -19.51 -4.54 -11.47
CA GLN A 45 -20.00 -3.80 -10.31
C GLN A 45 -19.97 -4.65 -9.03
N GLN A 46 -20.30 -5.94 -9.13
CA GLN A 46 -20.17 -6.87 -8.01
C GLN A 46 -18.70 -7.06 -7.60
N GLY A 47 -17.80 -7.20 -8.58
CA GLY A 47 -16.36 -7.22 -8.36
C GLY A 47 -15.85 -5.97 -7.66
N TYR A 48 -16.35 -4.79 -8.03
CA TYR A 48 -16.02 -3.54 -7.35
C TYR A 48 -16.46 -3.53 -5.88
N LYS A 49 -17.66 -4.05 -5.57
CA LYS A 49 -18.11 -4.17 -4.17
C LYS A 49 -17.20 -5.09 -3.36
N ALA A 50 -16.84 -6.24 -3.92
CA ALA A 50 -15.90 -7.17 -3.27
C ALA A 50 -14.51 -6.54 -3.09
N PHE A 51 -14.00 -5.85 -4.11
CA PHE A 51 -12.73 -5.13 -4.08
C PHE A 51 -12.73 -4.04 -3.02
N LYS A 52 -13.74 -3.17 -3.02
CA LYS A 52 -13.85 -2.06 -2.08
C LYS A 52 -13.94 -2.56 -0.64
N TYR A 53 -14.74 -3.59 -0.37
CA TYR A 53 -14.88 -4.14 0.97
C TYR A 53 -13.61 -4.85 1.43
N THR A 54 -13.10 -5.78 0.63
CA THR A 54 -12.01 -6.69 1.04
C THR A 54 -10.66 -5.99 1.04
N CYS A 55 -10.34 -5.24 -0.01
CA CYS A 55 -9.01 -4.68 -0.19
C CYS A 55 -8.76 -3.40 0.64
N SER A 56 -9.81 -2.83 1.25
CA SER A 56 -9.68 -1.69 2.18
C SER A 56 -9.38 -2.09 3.62
N GLU A 57 -9.57 -3.35 4.00
CA GLU A 57 -9.44 -3.80 5.40
C GLU A 57 -8.01 -3.63 5.94
N CYS A 58 -7.00 -3.77 5.07
CA CYS A 58 -5.59 -3.82 5.48
C CYS A 58 -4.73 -2.64 4.97
N HIS A 59 -5.15 -1.95 3.90
CA HIS A 59 -4.41 -0.84 3.30
C HIS A 59 -5.31 -0.04 2.32
N THR A 60 -4.81 1.08 1.79
CA THR A 60 -5.57 1.88 0.82
C THR A 60 -5.80 1.13 -0.50
N LEU A 61 -6.94 1.39 -1.17
CA LEU A 61 -7.27 0.77 -2.47
C LEU A 61 -6.31 1.19 -3.58
N ASP A 62 -5.74 2.38 -3.46
CA ASP A 62 -4.74 2.94 -4.37
C ASP A 62 -3.46 2.09 -4.42
N ARG A 63 -3.07 1.45 -3.31
CA ARG A 63 -1.98 0.47 -3.31
C ARG A 63 -2.31 -0.71 -4.24
N ALA A 64 -3.51 -1.28 -4.10
CA ALA A 64 -3.93 -2.42 -4.89
C ALA A 64 -3.87 -2.07 -6.38
N LEU A 65 -4.53 -0.98 -6.79
CA LEU A 65 -4.64 -0.59 -8.21
C LEU A 65 -3.29 -0.24 -8.85
N ARG A 66 -2.34 0.35 -8.10
CA ARG A 66 -1.00 0.62 -8.64
C ARG A 66 -0.16 -0.63 -8.86
N THR A 67 -0.37 -1.67 -8.06
CA THR A 67 0.44 -2.90 -8.14
C THR A 67 -0.14 -3.95 -9.08
N THR A 68 -1.39 -3.77 -9.52
CA THR A 68 -2.15 -4.74 -10.34
C THR A 68 -2.53 -4.14 -11.70
N GLN A 69 -1.53 -3.72 -12.48
CA GLN A 69 -1.75 -3.02 -13.75
C GLN A 69 -1.97 -3.97 -14.94
N THR A 70 -1.60 -5.23 -14.78
CA THR A 70 -1.73 -6.27 -15.81
C THR A 70 -2.54 -7.46 -15.27
N PRO A 71 -3.15 -8.29 -16.14
CA PRO A 71 -3.85 -9.49 -15.68
C PRO A 71 -2.99 -10.40 -14.80
N SER A 72 -1.73 -10.61 -15.16
CA SER A 72 -0.80 -11.44 -14.39
C SER A 72 -0.46 -10.85 -13.03
N THR A 73 -0.28 -9.52 -12.93
CA THR A 73 0.01 -8.87 -11.65
C THR A 73 -1.24 -8.80 -10.77
N ALA A 74 -2.43 -8.64 -11.35
CA ALA A 74 -3.69 -8.70 -10.63
C ALA A 74 -3.91 -10.06 -9.98
N GLU A 75 -3.80 -11.14 -10.76
CA GLU A 75 -3.92 -12.51 -10.25
C GLU A 75 -2.90 -12.78 -9.14
N HIS A 76 -1.63 -12.49 -9.41
CA HIS A 76 -0.56 -12.72 -8.43
C HIS A 76 -0.80 -12.00 -7.10
N TRP A 77 -1.02 -10.68 -7.12
CA TRP A 77 -1.14 -9.91 -5.89
C TRP A 77 -2.42 -10.19 -5.12
N VAL A 78 -3.54 -10.45 -5.81
CA VAL A 78 -4.80 -10.85 -5.15
C VAL A 78 -4.60 -12.15 -4.38
N HIS A 79 -3.95 -13.16 -4.98
CA HIS A 79 -3.68 -14.42 -4.28
C HIS A 79 -2.64 -14.28 -3.17
N VAL A 80 -1.64 -13.41 -3.31
CA VAL A 80 -0.72 -13.08 -2.21
C VAL A 80 -1.46 -12.48 -1.02
N MET A 81 -2.45 -11.61 -1.26
CA MET A 81 -3.28 -11.06 -0.18
C MET A 81 -4.23 -12.11 0.38
N GLN A 82 -4.82 -12.95 -0.46
CA GLN A 82 -5.70 -14.05 -0.05
C GLN A 82 -5.01 -15.03 0.90
N ALA A 83 -3.72 -15.31 0.68
CA ALA A 83 -2.93 -16.18 1.53
C ALA A 83 -2.54 -15.57 2.89
N LYS A 84 -2.91 -14.31 3.17
CA LYS A 84 -2.61 -13.69 4.47
C LYS A 84 -3.56 -14.24 5.55
N PRO A 85 -3.08 -14.53 6.77
CA PRO A 85 -3.93 -15.07 7.84
C PRO A 85 -5.14 -14.21 8.21
N ALA A 86 -5.06 -12.90 7.98
CA ALA A 86 -6.14 -11.95 8.27
C ALA A 86 -7.07 -11.70 7.06
N ALA A 87 -6.80 -12.30 5.90
CA ALA A 87 -7.65 -12.14 4.73
C ALA A 87 -8.92 -12.98 4.88
N ASP A 88 -10.07 -12.33 4.74
CA ASP A 88 -11.38 -12.96 4.82
C ASP A 88 -12.11 -12.90 3.47
N PHE A 89 -11.58 -13.63 2.49
CA PHE A 89 -12.23 -13.80 1.20
C PHE A 89 -11.88 -15.13 0.51
N ASN A 90 -12.88 -15.72 -0.14
CA ASN A 90 -12.75 -17.00 -0.84
C ASN A 90 -12.38 -16.84 -2.33
N ASP A 91 -12.19 -17.96 -3.02
CA ASP A 91 -11.78 -17.98 -4.44
C ASP A 91 -12.77 -17.28 -5.38
N ARG A 92 -14.08 -17.37 -5.09
CA ARG A 92 -15.10 -16.65 -5.86
C ARG A 92 -14.95 -15.14 -5.71
N GLN A 93 -14.69 -14.65 -4.48
CA GLN A 93 -14.43 -13.23 -4.26
C GLN A 93 -13.11 -12.81 -4.90
N ALA A 94 -12.06 -13.64 -4.85
CA ALA A 94 -10.80 -13.38 -5.53
C ALA A 94 -10.99 -13.22 -7.04
N GLU A 95 -11.74 -14.12 -7.68
CA GLU A 95 -12.08 -14.03 -9.11
C GLU A 95 -12.86 -12.76 -9.44
N GLN A 96 -13.86 -12.41 -8.63
CA GLN A 96 -14.63 -11.17 -8.79
C GLN A 96 -13.75 -9.92 -8.69
N ILE A 97 -12.80 -9.90 -7.75
CA ILE A 97 -11.85 -8.81 -7.56
C ILE A 97 -10.91 -8.71 -8.77
N ILE A 98 -10.34 -9.83 -9.21
CA ILE A 98 -9.44 -9.88 -10.38
C ILE A 98 -10.16 -9.38 -11.63
N ASN A 99 -11.39 -9.83 -11.86
CA ASN A 99 -12.21 -9.39 -13.00
C ASN A 99 -12.49 -7.88 -12.97
N PHE A 100 -12.80 -7.33 -11.79
CA PHE A 100 -12.96 -5.88 -11.65
C PHE A 100 -11.66 -5.14 -11.94
N ILE A 101 -10.54 -5.55 -11.34
CA ILE A 101 -9.23 -4.91 -11.53
C ILE A 101 -8.86 -4.90 -13.02
N ASN A 102 -8.96 -6.04 -13.69
CA ASN A 102 -8.61 -6.17 -15.10
C ASN A 102 -9.49 -5.29 -15.99
N TYR A 103 -10.80 -5.26 -15.74
CA TYR A 103 -11.72 -4.39 -16.47
C TYR A 103 -11.41 -2.91 -16.22
N TYR A 104 -11.17 -2.53 -14.96
CA TYR A 104 -10.82 -1.16 -14.60
C TYR A 104 -9.53 -0.70 -15.29
N GLN A 105 -8.48 -1.54 -15.28
CA GLN A 105 -7.21 -1.23 -15.94
C GLN A 105 -7.34 -1.14 -17.46
N SER A 106 -8.18 -1.96 -18.09
CA SER A 106 -8.38 -1.90 -19.54
C SER A 106 -9.19 -0.68 -19.99
N HIS A 107 -9.95 -0.04 -19.09
CA HIS A 107 -10.80 1.13 -19.37
C HIS A 107 -10.27 2.43 -18.74
N LEU A 108 -9.12 2.37 -18.07
CA LEU A 108 -8.45 3.53 -17.50
C LEU A 108 -7.83 4.40 -18.60
N PRO A 109 -8.09 5.71 -18.61
CA PRO A 109 -7.33 6.63 -19.45
C PRO A 109 -5.85 6.58 -19.05
N LYS A 110 -4.96 6.36 -20.02
CA LYS A 110 -3.52 6.14 -19.78
C LYS A 110 -2.78 7.37 -19.24
N ASP A 111 -3.41 8.54 -19.28
CA ASP A 111 -2.93 9.84 -18.78
C ASP A 111 -3.25 10.09 -17.29
N LYS A 112 -3.97 9.17 -16.63
CA LYS A 112 -4.49 9.36 -15.27
C LYS A 112 -3.59 8.80 -14.16
N TRP A 113 -2.37 8.36 -14.48
CA TRP A 113 -1.44 7.73 -13.54
C TRP A 113 -0.25 8.61 -13.16
#